data_AF-A0A645FF13-F1
#
_entry.id   AF-A0A645FF13-F1
#
_cell.length_a   1.000
_cell.length_b   1.000
_cell.length_c   1.000
_cell.angle_alpha   90.00
_cell.angle_beta   90.00
_cell.angle_gamma   90.00
#
_symmetry.space_group_name_H-M   'P 1'
#
loop_
_entity.id
_entity.type
_entity.pdbx_description
1 polymer ?
#
loop_
_entity_poly.entity_id
_entity_poly.type
_entity_poly.pdbx_seq_one_letter_code
_entity_poly.pdbx_strand_id
1 'polypeptide(L)'
;MDKNQLKRIMTFIILGILISVAFCSIFITLGYFEAYKNLPQRYVVDILGIPIYVLEKAGDKYTGGEVNSNMSFIGIAFCILTVIIGEVIYFRKHKKANATKYAIRYHQINLI
;
A
#
# COMPACT_ATOMS: atom_id res chain seq x y z
N MET A 1 -11.96 21.44 2.52
CA MET A 1 -11.01 20.68 1.68
C MET A 1 -11.13 21.20 0.27
N ASP A 2 -10.04 21.64 -0.35
CA ASP A 2 -10.07 22.12 -1.74
C ASP A 2 -10.40 20.94 -2.69
N LYS A 3 -11.12 21.20 -3.78
CA LYS A 3 -11.50 20.18 -4.77
C LYS A 3 -10.27 19.46 -5.35
N ASN A 4 -9.15 20.17 -5.47
CA ASN A 4 -7.89 19.60 -5.95
C ASN A 4 -7.21 18.67 -4.92
N GLN A 5 -7.34 18.99 -3.63
CA GLN A 5 -6.86 18.12 -2.55
C GLN A 5 -7.69 16.84 -2.48
N LEU A 6 -9.02 16.95 -2.57
CA LEU A 6 -9.91 15.80 -2.54
C LEU A 6 -9.64 14.83 -3.70
N LYS A 7 -9.48 15.35 -4.93
CA LYS A 7 -9.10 14.52 -6.09
C LYS A 7 -7.80 13.76 -5.88
N ARG A 8 -6.77 14.43 -5.35
CA ARG A 8 -5.46 13.82 -5.10
C ARG A 8 -5.53 12.72 -4.03
N ILE A 9 -6.24 12.97 -2.93
CA ILE A 9 -6.46 11.97 -1.88
C ILE A 9 -7.20 10.75 -2.46
N MET A 10 -8.25 10.96 -3.25
CA MET A 10 -8.95 9.86 -3.93
C MET A 10 -8.02 9.04 -4.84
N THR A 11 -7.16 9.70 -5.62
CA THR A 11 -6.17 9.00 -6.46
C THR A 11 -5.23 8.13 -5.63
N PHE A 12 -4.74 8.64 -4.49
CA PHE A 12 -3.86 7.86 -3.61
C PHE A 12 -4.58 6.71 -2.90
N ILE A 13 -5.87 6.87 -2.57
CA ILE A 13 -6.68 5.77 -2.01
C ILE A 13 -6.81 4.64 -3.05
N ILE A 14 -7.19 4.96 -4.29
CA ILE A 14 -7.31 3.96 -5.37
C ILE A 14 -5.97 3.24 -5.58
N LEU A 15 -4.87 4.00 -5.60
CA LEU A 15 -3.54 3.43 -5.73
C LEU A 15 -3.18 2.52 -4.55
N GLY A 16 -3.52 2.92 -3.32
CA GLY A 16 -3.30 2.12 -2.11
C GLY A 16 -4.04 0.79 -2.13
N ILE A 17 -5.29 0.78 -2.63
CA ILE A 17 -6.08 -0.46 -2.80
C ILE A 17 -5.37 -1.39 -3.78
N LEU A 18 -4.95 -0.89 -4.96
CA LEU A 18 -4.28 -1.70 -5.96
C LEU A 18 -2.97 -2.29 -5.45
N ILE A 19 -2.17 -1.50 -4.74
CA ILE A 19 -0.91 -1.95 -4.13
C ILE A 19 -1.20 -3.04 -3.08
N SER A 20 -2.20 -2.84 -2.22
CA SER A 20 -2.54 -3.82 -1.20
C SER A 20 -3.00 -5.15 -1.79
N VAL A 21 -3.82 -5.13 -2.84
CA VAL A 21 -4.32 -6.35 -3.48
C VAL A 21 -3.17 -7.12 -4.11
N ALA A 22 -2.26 -6.43 -4.81
CA ALA A 22 -1.06 -7.05 -5.38
C ALA A 22 -0.13 -7.61 -4.29
N PHE A 23 0.00 -6.91 -3.17
CA PHE A 23 0.82 -7.37 -2.05
C PHE A 23 0.24 -8.65 -1.42
N CYS A 24 -1.06 -8.64 -1.10
CA CYS A 24 -1.73 -9.83 -0.56
C CYS A 24 -1.65 -11.03 -1.53
N SER A 25 -1.83 -10.81 -2.84
CA SER A 25 -1.78 -11.91 -3.81
C SER A 25 -0.40 -12.59 -3.85
N ILE A 26 0.68 -11.81 -3.84
CA ILE A 26 2.05 -12.33 -3.79
C ILE A 26 2.26 -13.22 -2.56
N PHE A 27 1.86 -12.75 -1.38
CA PHE A 27 2.02 -13.50 -0.13
C PHE A 27 1.19 -14.79 -0.12
N ILE A 28 -0.04 -14.74 -0.63
CA ILE A 28 -0.88 -15.93 -0.76
C ILE A 28 -0.20 -16.95 -1.70
N THR A 29 0.31 -16.52 -2.85
CA THR A 29 1.02 -17.41 -3.79
C THR A 29 2.24 -18.05 -3.15
N LEU A 30 3.07 -17.27 -2.44
CA LEU A 30 4.22 -17.81 -1.71
C LEU A 30 3.79 -18.80 -0.61
N GLY A 31 2.70 -18.49 0.10
CA GLY A 31 2.12 -19.37 1.10
C GLY A 31 1.67 -20.71 0.53
N TYR A 32 1.04 -20.71 -0.65
CA TYR A 32 0.69 -21.93 -1.37
C TYR A 32 1.93 -22.73 -1.77
N PHE A 33 2.98 -22.07 -2.28
CA PHE A 33 4.21 -22.76 -2.67
C PHE A 33 4.87 -23.48 -1.49
N GLU A 34 4.95 -22.82 -0.34
CA GLU A 34 5.54 -23.41 0.87
C GLU A 34 4.66 -24.53 1.47
N ALA A 35 3.34 -24.37 1.42
CA ALA A 35 2.40 -25.41 1.85
C ALA A 35 2.48 -26.68 0.98
N TYR A 36 2.62 -26.54 -0.34
CA TYR A 36 2.79 -27.69 -1.23
C TYR A 36 4.18 -28.35 -1.09
N LYS A 37 5.20 -27.58 -0.70
CA LYS A 37 6.56 -28.09 -0.45
C LYS A 37 6.66 -28.91 0.84
N ASN A 38 6.12 -28.41 1.94
CA ASN A 38 6.28 -29.03 3.26
C ASN A 38 5.12 -29.98 3.63
N LEU A 39 4.06 -30.00 2.81
CA LEU A 39 2.88 -30.85 3.00
C LEU A 39 2.22 -30.82 4.41
N PRO A 40 2.21 -29.69 5.14
CA PRO A 40 1.60 -29.65 6.47
C PRO A 40 0.08 -29.81 6.39
N GLN A 41 -0.53 -30.38 7.43
CA GLN A 41 -1.99 -30.51 7.51
C GLN A 41 -2.70 -29.14 7.53
N ARG A 42 -2.01 -28.12 8.08
CA ARG A 42 -2.46 -26.73 8.16
C ARG A 42 -1.27 -25.80 8.00
N TYR A 43 -1.38 -24.81 7.12
CA TYR A 43 -0.38 -23.76 6.93
C TYR A 43 -1.04 -22.39 7.06
N VAL A 44 -0.46 -21.51 7.86
CA VAL A 44 -0.96 -20.15 8.04
C VAL A 44 -0.03 -19.21 7.31
N VAL A 45 -0.58 -18.46 6.35
CA VAL A 45 0.13 -17.39 5.67
C VAL A 45 0.03 -16.16 6.56
N ASP A 46 1.14 -15.77 7.17
CA ASP A 46 1.25 -14.57 7.97
C ASP A 46 2.01 -13.46 7.22
N ILE A 47 1.57 -12.22 7.43
CA ILE A 47 2.29 -11.02 7.02
C ILE A 47 2.72 -10.31 8.29
N LEU A 48 4.03 -10.28 8.57
CA LEU A 48 4.60 -9.64 9.75
C LEU A 48 3.95 -10.13 11.07
N GLY A 49 3.64 -11.44 11.16
CA GLY A 49 2.98 -12.04 12.33
C GLY A 49 1.46 -11.87 12.38
N ILE A 50 0.85 -11.24 11.38
CA ILE A 50 -0.62 -11.15 11.25
C ILE A 50 -1.09 -12.24 10.28
N PRO A 51 -1.90 -13.23 10.73
CA PRO A 51 -2.39 -14.29 9.85
C PRO A 51 -3.42 -13.72 8.88
N ILE A 52 -3.15 -13.83 7.58
CA ILE A 52 -4.03 -13.31 6.53
C ILE A 52 -4.85 -14.40 5.85
N TYR A 53 -4.31 -15.60 5.80
CA TYR A 53 -4.87 -16.70 5.04
C TYR A 53 -4.49 -18.02 5.68
N VAL A 54 -5.43 -18.95 5.74
CA VAL A 54 -5.20 -20.28 6.27
C VAL A 54 -5.38 -21.28 5.14
N LEU A 55 -4.39 -22.14 4.96
CA LEU A 55 -4.42 -23.23 4.00
C LEU A 55 -4.63 -24.52 4.80
N GLU A 56 -5.76 -25.17 4.58
CA GLU A 56 -6.06 -26.47 5.18
C GLU A 56 -6.03 -27.54 4.12
N LYS A 57 -5.40 -28.68 4.44
CA LYS A 57 -5.31 -29.80 3.51
C LYS A 57 -6.63 -30.57 3.50
N ALA A 58 -7.35 -30.50 2.38
CA ALA A 58 -8.57 -31.27 2.12
C ALA A 58 -8.27 -32.36 1.08
N GLY A 59 -7.82 -33.53 1.56
CA GLY A 59 -7.36 -34.63 0.70
C GLY A 59 -6.02 -34.30 0.03
N ASP A 60 -6.00 -34.25 -1.30
CA ASP A 60 -4.82 -33.92 -2.12
C ASP A 60 -4.71 -32.42 -2.49
N LYS A 61 -5.66 -31.58 -2.05
CA LYS A 61 -5.69 -30.15 -2.38
C LYS A 61 -5.70 -29.29 -1.12
N TYR A 62 -5.08 -28.12 -1.18
CA TYR A 62 -5.21 -27.11 -0.14
C TYR A 62 -6.41 -26.21 -0.42
N THR A 63 -7.33 -26.14 0.53
CA THR A 63 -8.43 -25.18 0.52
C THR A 63 -8.02 -23.94 1.29
N GLY A 64 -8.30 -22.78 0.70
CA GLY A 64 -8.03 -21.48 1.31
C GLY A 64 -9.19 -21.02 2.20
N GLY A 65 -8.89 -20.73 3.46
CA GLY A 65 -9.76 -20.02 4.39
C GLY A 65 -9.26 -18.59 4.56
N GLU A 66 -10.09 -17.61 4.18
CA GLU A 66 -9.76 -16.20 4.34
C GLU A 66 -9.92 -15.73 5.80
N VAL A 67 -8.94 -14.96 6.29
CA VAL A 67 -9.09 -14.20 7.55
C VAL A 67 -9.46 -12.77 7.17
N ASN A 68 -10.72 -12.59 6.78
CA ASN A 68 -11.22 -11.36 6.14
C ASN A 68 -10.92 -10.08 6.94
N SER A 69 -11.04 -10.13 8.27
CA SER A 69 -10.71 -9.00 9.16
C SER A 69 -9.26 -8.55 9.04
N ASN A 70 -8.32 -9.48 8.95
CA ASN A 70 -6.89 -9.18 8.89
C ASN A 70 -6.48 -8.71 7.49
N MET A 71 -7.04 -9.31 6.44
CA MET A 71 -6.86 -8.84 5.06
C MET A 71 -7.38 -7.42 4.86
N SER A 72 -8.56 -7.12 5.43
CA SER A 72 -9.14 -5.77 5.39
C SER A 72 -8.28 -4.75 6.14
N PHE A 73 -7.74 -5.13 7.31
CA PHE A 73 -6.85 -4.27 8.10
C PHE A 73 -5.58 -3.88 7.31
N ILE A 74 -4.96 -4.84 6.62
CA ILE A 74 -3.78 -4.59 5.78
C ILE A 74 -4.13 -3.64 4.64
N GLY A 75 -5.28 -3.85 3.97
CA GLY A 75 -5.77 -2.95 2.93
C GLY A 75 -5.92 -1.51 3.41
N ILE A 76 -6.53 -1.31 4.57
CA ILE A 76 -6.70 0.01 5.18
C ILE A 76 -5.32 0.62 5.51
N ALA A 77 -4.41 -0.15 6.08
CA ALA A 77 -3.06 0.32 6.41
C ALA A 77 -2.30 0.80 5.17
N PHE A 78 -2.33 0.04 4.06
CA PHE A 78 -1.71 0.44 2.79
C PHE A 78 -2.35 1.69 2.20
N CYS A 79 -3.67 1.86 2.31
CA CYS A 79 -4.36 3.06 1.86
C CYS A 79 -3.89 4.30 2.64
N ILE A 80 -3.89 4.21 3.97
CA ILE A 80 -3.45 5.31 4.85
C ILE A 80 -1.99 5.67 4.57
N LEU A 81 -1.10 4.67 4.49
CA LEU A 81 0.32 4.89 4.20
C LEU A 81 0.51 5.57 2.85
N THR A 82 -0.20 5.12 1.82
CA THR A 82 -0.10 5.69 0.46
C THR A 82 -0.55 7.15 0.43
N VAL A 83 -1.64 7.48 1.13
CA VAL A 83 -2.12 8.87 1.24
C VAL A 83 -1.12 9.76 1.97
N ILE A 84 -0.59 9.31 3.12
CA ILE A 84 0.40 10.08 3.90
C ILE A 84 1.66 10.31 3.05
N ILE A 85 2.22 9.27 2.44
CA ILE A 85 3.41 9.38 1.59
C ILE A 85 3.14 10.32 0.42
N GLY A 86 1.98 10.18 -0.24
CA GLY A 86 1.56 11.03 -1.35
C GLY A 86 1.47 12.51 -0.97
N GLU A 87 0.87 12.83 0.16
CA GLU A 87 0.77 14.21 0.67
C GLU A 87 2.12 14.77 1.10
N VAL A 88 2.97 13.97 1.76
CA VAL A 88 4.33 14.40 2.15
C VAL A 88 5.16 14.73 0.91
N ILE A 89 5.12 13.89 -0.12
CA ILE A 89 5.82 14.14 -1.39
C ILE A 89 5.27 15.38 -2.08
N TYR A 90 3.95 15.53 -2.13
CA TYR A 90 3.31 16.71 -2.71
C TYR A 90 3.75 18.00 -1.99
N PHE A 91 3.71 18.00 -0.66
CA PHE A 91 4.11 19.15 0.15
C PHE A 91 5.59 19.51 -0.06
N ARG A 92 6.49 18.51 -0.09
CA ARG A 92 7.91 18.71 -0.39
C ARG A 92 8.13 19.32 -1.77
N LYS A 93 7.44 18.83 -2.81
CA LYS A 93 7.52 19.38 -4.18
C LYS A 93 7.00 20.82 -4.24
N HIS A 94 5.87 21.10 -3.59
CA HIS A 94 5.27 22.44 -3.62
C HIS A 94 6.12 23.47 -2.85
N LYS A 95 6.71 23.09 -1.72
CA LYS A 95 7.65 23.94 -0.98
C LYS A 95 8.89 24.28 -1.81
N LYS A 96 9.46 23.30 -2.51
CA LYS A 96 10.63 23.49 -3.39
C LYS A 96 10.29 24.43 -4.56
N ALA A 97 9.16 24.24 -5.22
CA ALA A 97 8.72 25.08 -6.33
C ALA A 97 8.54 26.56 -5.92
N ASN A 98 7.97 26.79 -4.73
CA ASN A 98 7.82 28.15 -4.20
C ASN A 98 9.17 28.78 -3.88
N ALA A 99 10.09 28.06 -3.23
CA ALA A 99 11.43 28.57 -2.92
C ALA A 99 12.21 28.99 -4.19
N THR A 100 12.14 28.20 -5.26
CA THR A 100 12.75 28.54 -6.54
C THR A 100 12.14 29.81 -7.16
N LYS A 101 10.81 29.96 -7.08
CA LYS A 101 10.11 31.15 -7.61
C LYS A 101 10.52 32.44 -6.90
N TYR A 102 10.73 32.40 -5.58
CA TYR A 102 11.23 33.55 -4.84
C TYR A 102 12.67 33.90 -5.23
N ALA A 103 13.58 32.91 -5.33
CA ALA A 103 14.97 33.15 -5.71
C ALA A 103 15.09 33.84 -7.09
N ILE A 104 14.30 33.41 -8.08
CA ILE A 104 14.28 34.02 -9.41
C ILE A 104 13.75 35.47 -9.35
N ARG A 105 12.70 35.72 -8.56
CA ARG A 105 12.13 37.07 -8.40
C ARG A 105 13.11 38.04 -7.73
N TYR A 106 13.83 37.61 -6.70
CA TYR A 106 14.87 38.44 -6.06
C TYR A 106 16.00 38.79 -7.03
N HIS A 107 16.44 37.83 -7.84
CA HIS A 107 17.48 38.08 -8.83
C HIS A 107 17.04 39.07 -9.92
N GLN A 108 15.78 39.04 -10.35
CA GLN A 108 15.21 39.99 -11.31
C GLN A 108 15.11 41.41 -10.74
N ILE A 109 14.75 41.57 -9.46
CA ILE A 109 14.63 42.89 -8.82
C ILE A 109 16.01 43.54 -8.60
N ASN A 110 17.05 42.76 -8.28
CA ASN A 110 18.41 43.28 -8.09
C ASN A 110 19.18 43.57 -9.40
N LEU A 111 18.58 43.32 -10.56
CA LEU A 111 19.16 43.57 -11.89
C LEU A 111 18.61 44.83 -12.58
N ILE A 112 17.71 45.58 -11.90
CA ILE A 112 17.11 46.85 -12.34
C ILE A 112 17.60 47.95 -11.40
#